data_AF-A0A7Y8LAI8-F1
#
_entry.id   AF-A0A7Y8LAI8-F1
#
_cell.length_a   1.000
_cell.length_b   1.000
_cell.length_c   1.000
_cell.angle_alpha   90.00
_cell.angle_beta   90.00
_cell.angle_gamma   90.00
#
_symmetry.space_group_name_H-M   'P 1'
#
loop_
_entity.id
_entity.type
_entity.pdbx_description
1 polymer ?
#
loop_
_entity_poly.entity_id
_entity_poly.type
_entity_poly.pdbx_seq_one_letter_code
_entity_poly.pdbx_strand_id
1 'polypeptide(L)'
;MTGVVPTGTIAGFGLQPTLSGLAAIEYLWSGNLSITAHFNFYSSPFSGTGSSVFDKGVTESVLGFSYRVAPPLLWQVYAVENLDFIRGSAADFTLSTVLTYRFES
;
A
#
# COMPACT_ATOMS: atom_id res chain seq x y z
N MET A 1 8.36 10.36 6.99
CA MET A 1 7.05 10.68 7.57
C MET A 1 6.75 12.15 7.31
N THR A 2 5.86 12.46 6.36
CA THR A 2 5.37 13.84 6.20
C THR A 2 3.93 13.79 5.73
N GLY A 3 3.02 14.18 6.61
CA GLY A 3 1.62 14.43 6.30
C GLY A 3 0.96 15.07 7.52
N VAL A 4 0.75 16.38 7.47
CA VAL A 4 -0.10 17.07 8.45
C VAL A 4 -1.54 16.70 8.12
N VAL A 5 -2.23 16.06 9.06
CA VAL A 5 -3.58 15.53 8.88
C VAL A 5 -4.59 16.55 9.42
N PRO A 6 -5.65 16.90 8.68
CA PRO A 6 -6.66 17.84 9.16
C PRO A 6 -7.35 17.28 10.41
N THR A 7 -7.31 18.03 11.51
CA THR A 7 -8.16 17.83 12.68
C THR A 7 -9.40 18.69 12.52
N GLY A 8 -10.60 18.13 12.74
CA GLY A 8 -11.85 18.86 12.48
C GLY A 8 -13.07 17.95 12.34
N THR A 9 -14.10 18.44 11.65
CA THR A 9 -15.31 17.67 11.34
C THR A 9 -15.60 17.71 9.84
N ILE A 10 -15.90 16.54 9.24
CA ILE A 10 -16.38 16.43 7.86
C ILE A 10 -17.73 15.71 7.89
N ALA A 11 -18.77 16.34 7.32
CA ALA A 11 -20.13 15.80 7.28
C ALA A 11 -20.69 15.37 8.66
N GLY A 12 -20.24 16.03 9.74
CA GLY A 12 -20.65 15.70 11.12
C GLY A 12 -19.80 14.62 11.82
N PHE A 13 -18.84 14.01 11.10
CA PHE A 13 -17.90 13.04 11.67
C PHE A 13 -16.62 13.71 12.16
N GLY A 14 -16.17 13.34 13.36
CA GLY A 14 -14.90 13.80 13.93
C GLY A 14 -13.71 13.18 13.21
N LEU A 15 -12.77 14.02 12.78
CA LEU A 15 -11.50 13.58 12.22
C LEU A 15 -10.47 13.42 13.33
N GLN A 16 -9.75 12.32 13.29
CA GLN A 16 -8.61 12.05 14.18
C GLN A 16 -7.30 11.99 13.38
N PRO A 17 -6.15 12.24 14.02
CA PRO A 17 -4.85 12.09 13.37
C PRO A 17 -4.67 10.68 12.79
N THR A 18 -4.30 10.61 11.51
CA THR A 18 -3.99 9.33 10.87
C THR A 18 -2.50 9.03 10.95
N LEU A 19 -2.18 7.81 11.35
CA LEU A 19 -0.87 7.20 11.26
C LEU A 19 -0.82 6.23 10.07
N SER A 20 0.28 6.24 9.34
CA SER A 20 0.61 5.19 8.38
C SER A 20 1.99 4.60 8.69
N GLY A 21 2.14 3.30 8.46
CA GLY A 21 3.37 2.56 8.67
C GLY A 21 3.61 1.59 7.51
N LEU A 22 4.89 1.36 7.20
CA LEU A 22 5.32 0.41 6.17
C LEU A 22 6.50 -0.39 6.70
N ALA A 23 6.44 -1.71 6.55
CA ALA A 23 7.55 -2.62 6.76
C ALA A 23 7.76 -3.44 5.48
N ALA A 24 8.97 -3.45 4.93
CA ALA A 24 9.27 -4.11 3.67
C ALA A 24 10.56 -4.92 3.75
N ILE A 25 10.57 -6.02 3.02
CA ILE A 25 11.76 -6.82 2.73
C ILE A 25 11.89 -6.98 1.22
N GLU A 26 13.13 -6.92 0.74
CA GLU A 26 13.47 -7.24 -0.63
C GLU A 26 14.61 -8.27 -0.63
N TYR A 27 14.46 -9.30 -1.45
CA TYR A 27 15.45 -10.34 -1.66
C TYR A 27 15.84 -10.40 -3.13
N LEU A 28 17.14 -10.24 -3.40
CA LEU A 28 17.68 -10.42 -4.74
C LEU A 28 17.87 -11.92 -5.01
N TRP A 29 16.98 -12.49 -5.81
CA TRP A 29 17.01 -13.90 -6.18
C TRP A 29 18.10 -14.22 -7.21
N SER A 30 18.33 -13.31 -8.16
CA SER A 30 19.39 -13.39 -9.16
C SER A 30 19.85 -11.98 -9.58
N GLY A 31 20.90 -11.88 -10.40
CA GLY A 31 21.37 -10.57 -10.90
C GLY A 31 20.35 -9.77 -11.71
N ASN A 32 19.22 -10.38 -12.10
CA ASN A 32 18.14 -9.76 -12.84
C ASN A 32 16.75 -9.97 -12.22
N LEU A 33 16.61 -10.60 -11.05
CA LEU A 33 15.32 -10.83 -10.40
C LEU A 33 15.40 -10.48 -8.91
N SER A 34 14.51 -9.62 -8.44
CA SER A 34 14.24 -9.42 -7.02
C SER A 34 12.79 -9.78 -6.68
N ILE A 35 12.59 -10.23 -5.44
CA ILE A 35 11.29 -10.53 -4.85
C ILE A 35 11.10 -9.55 -3.69
N THR A 36 9.95 -8.91 -3.61
CA THR A 36 9.62 -7.92 -2.59
C THR A 36 8.37 -8.36 -1.85
N ALA A 37 8.39 -8.25 -0.53
CA ALA A 37 7.19 -8.34 0.28
C ALA A 37 7.11 -7.13 1.20
N HIS A 38 5.95 -6.50 1.31
CA HIS A 38 5.73 -5.37 2.19
C HIS A 38 4.36 -5.38 2.84
N PHE A 39 4.32 -4.86 4.06
CA PHE A 39 3.13 -4.70 4.88
C PHE A 39 2.90 -3.21 5.10
N ASN A 40 1.72 -2.73 4.71
CA ASN A 40 1.29 -1.36 4.94
C ASN A 40 0.20 -1.37 6.00
N PHE A 41 0.25 -0.39 6.90
CA PHE A 41 -0.80 -0.14 7.88
C PHE A 41 -1.25 1.31 7.76
N TYR A 42 -2.56 1.52 7.77
CA TYR A 42 -3.20 2.82 7.74
C TYR A 42 -4.24 2.89 8.85
N SER A 43 -4.14 3.83 9.78
CA SER A 43 -5.21 4.05 10.76
C SER A 43 -6.37 4.83 10.14
N SER A 44 -7.60 4.62 10.62
CA SER A 44 -8.75 5.39 10.14
C SER A 44 -8.65 6.89 10.47
N PRO A 45 -9.00 7.79 9.53
CA PRO A 45 -9.20 9.21 9.81
C PRO A 45 -10.48 9.52 10.59
N PHE A 46 -11.40 8.57 10.75
CA PHE A 46 -12.68 8.77 11.42
C PHE A 46 -12.75 8.05 12.77
N SER A 47 -13.48 8.63 13.71
CA SER A 47 -13.84 7.98 14.97
C SER A 47 -15.26 8.33 15.40
N GLY A 48 -15.94 7.39 16.06
CA GLY A 48 -17.27 7.62 16.62
C GLY A 48 -18.35 7.78 15.54
N THR A 49 -18.16 7.20 14.36
CA THR A 49 -19.10 7.29 13.24
C THR A 49 -20.37 6.44 13.44
N GLY A 50 -20.40 5.61 14.48
CA GLY A 50 -21.46 4.64 14.73
C GLY A 50 -21.35 3.37 13.88
N SER A 51 -20.35 3.29 13.00
CA SER A 51 -20.05 2.12 12.17
C SER A 51 -18.60 1.68 12.34
N SER A 52 -18.41 0.44 12.78
CA SER A 52 -17.07 -0.15 12.99
C SER A 52 -16.24 -0.26 11.71
N VAL A 53 -16.85 -0.06 10.53
CA VAL A 53 -16.17 -0.10 9.24
C VAL A 53 -15.34 1.16 9.01
N PHE A 54 -15.90 2.33 9.33
CA PHE A 54 -15.22 3.61 9.15
C PHE A 54 -14.25 3.92 10.28
N ASP A 55 -14.39 3.29 11.45
CA ASP A 55 -13.55 3.59 12.61
C ASP A 55 -12.27 2.71 12.68
N LYS A 56 -12.11 1.72 11.79
CA LYS A 56 -10.99 0.77 11.80
C LYS A 56 -9.93 1.09 10.76
N GLY A 57 -8.68 0.84 11.12
CA GLY A 57 -7.56 0.90 10.19
C GLY A 57 -7.61 -0.20 9.12
N VAL A 58 -6.75 -0.06 8.12
CA VAL A 58 -6.56 -0.99 7.01
C VAL A 58 -5.12 -1.48 7.03
N THR A 59 -4.96 -2.80 6.96
CA THR A 59 -3.67 -3.46 6.78
C THR A 59 -3.62 -4.11 5.41
N GLU A 60 -2.58 -3.84 4.65
CA GLU A 60 -2.33 -4.43 3.33
C GLU A 60 -1.04 -5.25 3.37
N SER A 61 -1.07 -6.43 2.75
CA SER A 61 0.12 -7.14 2.34
C SER A 61 0.33 -6.95 0.84
N VAL A 62 1.58 -6.86 0.45
CA VAL A 62 1.97 -6.79 -0.94
C VAL A 62 3.10 -7.78 -1.17
N LEU A 63 2.96 -8.55 -2.24
CA LEU A 63 4.00 -9.44 -2.75
C LEU A 63 4.27 -9.07 -4.20
N GLY A 64 5.53 -8.99 -4.59
CA GLY A 64 5.88 -8.68 -5.97
C GLY A 64 7.22 -9.22 -6.37
N PHE A 65 7.51 -9.11 -7.65
CA PHE A 65 8.83 -9.33 -8.20
C PHE A 65 9.20 -8.21 -9.17
N SER A 66 10.50 -7.96 -9.28
CA SER A 66 11.07 -7.08 -10.29
C SER A 66 12.07 -7.86 -11.13
N TYR A 67 11.87 -7.86 -12.44
CA TYR A 67 12.72 -8.55 -13.41
C TYR A 67 13.35 -7.55 -14.38
N ARG A 68 14.68 -7.51 -14.42
CA ARG A 68 15.44 -6.71 -15.38
C ARG A 68 15.50 -7.45 -16.72
N VAL A 69 14.65 -7.02 -17.65
CA VAL A 69 14.54 -7.59 -19.00
C VAL A 69 15.75 -7.21 -19.85
N ALA A 70 16.19 -5.95 -19.76
CA ALA A 70 17.36 -5.41 -20.41
C ALA A 70 17.99 -4.34 -19.50
N PRO A 71 19.23 -3.88 -19.74
CA PRO A 71 19.86 -2.85 -18.89
C PRO A 71 18.98 -1.60 -18.63
N PRO A 72 18.24 -1.05 -19.63
CA PRO A 72 17.35 0.08 -19.38
C PRO A 72 15.92 -0.32 -18.99
N LEU A 73 15.55 -1.60 -19.03
CA LEU A 73 14.16 -2.05 -18.96
C LEU A 73 13.92 -2.95 -17.75
N LEU A 74 13.07 -2.48 -16.84
CA LEU A 74 12.61 -3.20 -15.67
C LEU A 74 11.11 -3.53 -15.81
N TRP A 75 10.77 -4.80 -15.64
CA TRP A 75 9.38 -5.26 -15.54
C TRP A 75 9.08 -5.62 -14.10
N GLN A 76 7.96 -5.15 -13.57
CA GLN A 76 7.60 -5.33 -12.17
C GLN A 76 6.15 -5.80 -12.09
N VAL A 77 5.88 -6.75 -11.21
CA VAL A 77 4.53 -7.25 -10.93
C VAL A 77 4.31 -7.24 -9.43
N TYR A 78 3.16 -6.72 -9.03
CA TYR A 78 2.76 -6.60 -7.63
C TYR A 78 1.35 -7.11 -7.43
N ALA A 79 1.17 -7.91 -6.40
CA ALA A 79 -0.10 -8.41 -5.90
C ALA A 79 -0.33 -7.79 -4.52
N VAL A 80 -1.43 -7.08 -4.34
CA VAL A 80 -1.83 -6.43 -3.09
C VAL A 80 -3.07 -7.13 -2.56
N GLU A 81 -3.02 -7.54 -1.30
CA GLU A 81 -4.14 -8.14 -0.57
C GLU A 81 -4.44 -7.31 0.69
N ASN A 82 -5.72 -7.07 0.94
CA ASN A 82 -6.17 -6.43 2.17
C ASN A 82 -6.34 -7.50 3.26
N LEU A 83 -5.51 -7.43 4.30
CA LEU A 83 -5.52 -8.40 5.41
C LEU A 83 -6.60 -8.09 6.45
N ASP A 84 -7.11 -6.85 6.48
CA ASP A 84 -8.22 -6.48 7.36
C ASP A 84 -9.58 -6.77 6.71
N PHE A 85 -10.26 -7.78 7.26
CA PHE A 85 -11.56 -8.39 6.88
C PHE A 85 -12.79 -7.46 6.84
N ILE A 86 -12.62 -6.13 6.75
CA ILE A 86 -13.74 -5.23 6.48
C ILE A 86 -14.10 -5.36 5.00
N ARG A 87 -14.91 -6.37 4.69
CA ARG A 87 -15.54 -6.56 3.38
C ARG A 87 -16.17 -5.24 2.95
N GLY A 88 -15.55 -4.54 2.00
CA GLY A 88 -16.10 -3.33 1.37
C GLY A 88 -15.31 -2.02 1.48
N SER A 89 -14.10 -1.97 2.06
CA SER A 89 -13.31 -0.71 2.15
C SER A 89 -12.27 -0.54 1.02
N ALA A 90 -11.68 -1.63 0.54
CA ALA A 90 -10.67 -1.64 -0.53
C ALA A 90 -10.84 -2.88 -1.41
N ALA A 91 -10.17 -2.94 -2.58
CA ALA A 91 -10.27 -4.09 -3.48
C ALA A 91 -9.84 -5.37 -2.76
N ASP A 92 -10.62 -6.45 -2.90
CA ASP A 92 -10.31 -7.73 -2.25
C ASP A 92 -8.92 -8.26 -2.66
N PHE A 93 -8.49 -7.92 -3.88
CA PHE A 93 -7.15 -8.17 -4.42
C PHE A 93 -6.85 -7.20 -5.57
N THR A 94 -5.62 -6.69 -5.65
CA THR A 94 -5.16 -5.87 -6.79
C THR A 94 -3.92 -6.50 -7.39
N LEU A 95 -3.94 -6.74 -8.71
CA LEU A 95 -2.78 -7.14 -9.49
C LEU A 95 -2.34 -5.99 -10.39
N SER A 96 -1.09 -5.58 -10.23
CA SER A 96 -0.47 -4.49 -10.99
C SER A 96 0.76 -4.99 -11.73
N THR A 97 0.93 -4.53 -12.97
CA THR A 97 2.15 -4.74 -13.75
C THR A 97 2.67 -3.39 -14.22
N VAL A 98 3.97 -3.16 -14.06
CA VAL A 98 4.64 -1.90 -14.38
C VAL A 98 5.86 -2.19 -15.25
N LEU A 99 6.04 -1.38 -16.28
CA LEU A 99 7.22 -1.40 -17.12
C LEU A 99 7.95 -0.06 -16.97
N THR A 100 9.16 -0.11 -16.44
CA THR A 100 9.98 1.07 -16.17
C THR A 100 11.15 1.09 -17.15
N TYR A 101 11.23 2.15 -17.96
CA TYR A 101 12.33 2.38 -18.90
C TYR A 101 13.22 3.52 -18.40
N ARG A 102 14.53 3.26 -18.28
CA ARG A 102 15.55 4.27 -17.98
C ARG A 102 16.13 4.78 -19.29
N PHE A 103 15.91 6.06 -19.57
CA PHE A 103 16.61 6.77 -20.65
C PHE A 103 18.05 7.06 -20.22
N GLU A 104 19.02 6.67 -21.03
CA GLU A 104 20.41 7.06 -20.89
C GLU A 104 20.65 8.34 -21.69
N SER A 105 21.42 9.28 -21.13
CA SER A 105 21.85 10.53 -21.78
C SER A 105 23.29 10.41 -22.25
#